data_AF-A0A139DMR9-F1
#
_entry.id   AF-A0A139DMR9-F1
#
_cell.length_a   1.000
_cell.length_b   1.000
_cell.length_c   1.000
_cell.angle_alpha   90.00
_cell.angle_beta   90.00
_cell.angle_gamma   90.00
#
_symmetry.space_group_name_H-M   'P 1'
#
loop_
_entity.id
_entity.type
_entity.pdbx_description
1 polymer ?
#
loop_
_entity_poly.entity_id
_entity_poly.type
_entity_poly.pdbx_seq_one_letter_code
_entity_poly.pdbx_strand_id
1 'polypeptide(L)'
;MFTLVEHALRFHKWSRKDKSAKCDALFTGNPEDFVIGALFEIPRDEKDPLDRAEGLGFGYDEKRVTVTDTLGNSLDAFTYCATSTDPSLLPHSWYLNHVIVGAKETGVPA
;
A
#
# COMPACT_ATOMS: atom_id res chain seq x y z
N MET A 1 0.37 -12.35 8.07
CA MET A 1 0.79 -10.94 8.23
C MET A 1 2.18 -10.80 7.66
N PHE A 2 2.44 -9.71 6.95
CA PHE A 2 3.73 -9.41 6.35
C PHE A 2 4.21 -8.01 6.71
N THR A 3 5.51 -7.83 6.79
CA THR A 3 6.17 -6.54 7.03
C THR A 3 7.00 -6.13 5.83
N LEU A 4 6.95 -4.84 5.52
CA LEU A 4 7.80 -4.16 4.54
C LEU A 4 8.67 -3.15 5.29
N VAL A 5 9.95 -3.46 5.46
CA VAL A 5 10.93 -2.63 6.18
C VAL A 5 11.37 -1.43 5.34
N GLU A 6 11.91 -0.39 5.97
CA GLU A 6 12.34 0.87 5.35
C GLU A 6 11.22 1.66 4.67
N HIS A 7 9.97 1.40 5.06
CA HIS A 7 8.80 2.07 4.52
C HIS A 7 7.90 2.58 5.63
N ALA A 8 7.22 3.68 5.37
CA ALA A 8 6.25 4.26 6.29
C ALA A 8 4.91 4.52 5.60
N LEU A 9 3.81 4.16 6.26
CA LEU A 9 2.47 4.42 5.74
C LEU A 9 2.18 5.93 5.77
N ARG A 10 1.77 6.50 4.64
CA ARG A 10 1.40 7.91 4.49
C ARG A 10 0.06 8.06 3.78
N PHE A 11 -0.71 9.07 4.18
CA PHE A 11 -1.93 9.46 3.48
C PHE A 11 -1.67 10.76 2.73
N HIS A 12 -1.00 10.65 1.59
CA HIS A 12 -0.60 11.81 0.79
C HIS A 12 -0.73 11.60 -0.70
N LYS A 13 -1.12 10.39 -1.14
CA LYS A 13 -1.25 10.11 -2.56
C LYS A 13 -2.46 10.85 -3.09
N TRP A 14 -2.27 11.72 -4.07
CA TRP A 14 -3.36 12.50 -4.63
C TRP A 14 -4.25 11.63 -5.53
N SER A 15 -5.52 11.54 -5.17
CA SER A 15 -6.54 10.93 -6.01
C SER A 15 -7.10 11.94 -7.01
N ARG A 16 -6.85 11.74 -8.31
CA ARG A 16 -7.45 12.57 -9.36
C ARG A 16 -8.98 12.42 -9.46
N LYS A 17 -9.52 11.30 -8.98
CA LYS A 17 -10.95 10.97 -9.06
C LYS A 17 -11.78 11.74 -8.05
N ASP A 18 -11.34 11.78 -6.80
CA ASP A 18 -12.10 12.38 -5.68
C ASP A 18 -11.36 13.52 -4.97
N LYS A 19 -10.16 13.89 -5.46
CA LYS A 19 -9.29 14.96 -4.93
C LYS A 19 -8.89 14.79 -3.46
N SER A 20 -8.96 13.57 -2.93
CA SER A 20 -8.55 13.22 -1.57
C SER A 20 -7.16 12.59 -1.50
N ALA A 21 -6.63 12.40 -0.30
CA ALA A 21 -5.43 11.60 -0.06
C ALA A 21 -5.75 10.10 0.04
N LYS A 22 -4.86 9.25 -0.50
CA LYS A 22 -4.87 7.78 -0.38
C LYS A 22 -3.56 7.28 0.23
N CYS A 23 -3.54 6.02 0.63
CA CYS A 23 -2.38 5.36 1.25
C CYS A 23 -1.18 5.28 0.30
N ASP A 24 0.00 5.37 0.87
CA ASP A 24 1.27 5.09 0.21
C ASP A 24 2.21 4.42 1.20
N ALA A 25 2.90 3.37 0.76
CA ALA A 25 4.04 2.81 1.48
C ALA A 25 5.28 3.57 1.03
N LEU A 26 5.53 4.73 1.62
CA LEU A 26 6.62 5.61 1.24
C LEU A 26 7.94 4.98 1.67
N PHE A 27 8.88 4.78 0.73
CA PHE A 27 10.24 4.36 1.06
C PHE A 27 10.97 5.47 1.81
N THR A 28 11.42 5.19 3.04
CA THR A 28 12.16 6.12 3.90
C THR A 28 13.64 5.80 3.97
N GLY A 29 14.04 4.55 3.66
CA GLY A 29 15.42 4.08 3.80
C GLY A 29 15.88 3.94 5.26
N ASN A 30 14.97 4.08 6.23
CA ASN A 30 15.25 3.91 7.64
C ASN A 30 14.91 2.47 8.06
N PRO A 31 15.89 1.65 8.47
CA PRO A 31 15.65 0.25 8.86
C PRO A 31 14.63 0.03 9.99
N GLU A 32 14.42 1.06 10.82
CA GLU A 32 13.47 1.03 11.93
C GLU A 32 12.01 1.28 11.49
N ASP A 33 11.80 1.84 10.29
CA ASP A 33 10.46 2.06 9.74
C ASP A 33 9.94 0.78 9.10
N PHE A 34 8.67 0.46 9.32
CA PHE A 34 8.02 -0.63 8.61
C PHE A 34 6.53 -0.39 8.39
N VAL A 35 6.00 -1.01 7.34
CA VAL A 35 4.56 -1.11 7.08
C VAL A 35 4.13 -2.56 7.27
N ILE A 36 3.04 -2.76 8.01
CA ILE A 36 2.37 -4.05 8.12
C ILE A 36 1.27 -4.14 7.07
N GLY A 37 1.17 -5.29 6.40
CA GLY A 37 0.12 -5.55 5.43
C GLY A 37 -0.21 -7.03 5.27
N ALA A 38 -1.03 -7.29 4.26
CA ALA A 38 -1.39 -8.63 3.80
C ALA A 38 -0.75 -8.90 2.43
N LEU A 39 -0.35 -10.14 2.22
CA LEU A 39 0.14 -10.63 0.92
C LEU A 39 -0.96 -11.50 0.32
N PHE A 40 -1.31 -11.20 -0.93
CA PHE A 40 -2.31 -11.94 -1.69
C PHE A 40 -1.65 -12.66 -2.85
N GLU A 41 -2.06 -13.89 -3.09
CA GLU A 41 -1.78 -14.59 -4.34
C GLU A 41 -2.95 -14.34 -5.28
N ILE A 42 -2.65 -13.83 -6.48
CA ILE A 42 -3.66 -13.59 -7.52
C ILE A 42 -3.26 -14.33 -8.81
N PRO A 43 -4.24 -14.84 -9.57
CA PRO A 43 -4.01 -15.30 -10.93
C PRO A 43 -3.38 -14.21 -11.81
N ARG A 44 -2.50 -14.59 -12.76
CA ARG A 44 -1.81 -13.63 -13.62
C ARG A 44 -2.76 -12.81 -14.48
N ASP A 45 -3.88 -13.39 -14.89
CA ASP A 45 -4.95 -12.77 -15.66
C ASP A 45 -5.78 -11.76 -14.85
N GLU A 46 -5.70 -11.79 -13.51
CA GLU A 46 -6.30 -10.77 -12.63
C GLU A 46 -5.40 -9.55 -12.41
N LYS A 47 -4.13 -9.61 -12.84
CA LYS A 47 -3.21 -8.47 -12.76
C LYS A 47 -3.68 -7.27 -13.58
N ASP A 48 -4.07 -7.47 -14.83
CA ASP A 48 -4.49 -6.37 -15.70
C ASP A 48 -5.74 -5.63 -15.17
N PRO A 49 -6.80 -6.32 -14.67
CA PRO A 49 -7.86 -5.68 -13.92
C PRO A 49 -7.38 -4.89 -12.70
N LEU A 50 -6.45 -5.43 -11.90
CA LEU A 50 -5.91 -4.77 -10.71
C LEU A 50 -5.14 -3.49 -11.07
N ASP A 51 -4.27 -3.56 -12.09
CA ASP A 51 -3.50 -2.41 -12.59
C ASP A 51 -4.44 -1.26 -13.03
N ARG A 52 -5.58 -1.59 -13.66
CA ARG A 52 -6.59 -0.59 -14.03
C ARG A 52 -7.33 -0.02 -12.82
N ALA A 53 -7.62 -0.83 -11.81
CA ALA A 53 -8.31 -0.41 -10.60
C ALA A 53 -7.45 0.56 -9.76
N GLU A 54 -6.16 0.25 -9.61
CA GLU A 54 -5.19 1.07 -8.89
C GLU A 54 -4.78 2.32 -9.70
N GLY A 55 -4.99 2.29 -11.01
CA GLY A 55 -4.61 3.37 -11.91
C GLY A 55 -3.10 3.42 -12.09
N LEU A 56 -2.48 2.27 -12.40
CA LEU A 56 -1.09 2.18 -12.82
C LEU A 56 -0.84 3.16 -13.98
N GLY A 57 0.12 4.07 -13.82
CA GLY A 57 0.39 5.17 -14.75
C GLY A 57 -0.47 6.44 -14.55
N PHE A 58 -1.42 6.42 -13.61
CA PHE A 58 -2.32 7.53 -13.26
C PHE A 58 -2.24 7.91 -11.77
N GLY A 59 -1.03 7.83 -11.19
CA GLY A 59 -0.74 8.28 -9.83
C GLY A 59 -0.15 7.19 -8.92
N TYR A 60 -0.04 5.96 -9.41
CA TYR A 60 0.79 4.90 -8.84
C TYR A 60 1.72 4.31 -9.91
N ASP A 61 2.88 3.83 -9.46
CA ASP A 61 3.78 2.97 -10.23
C ASP A 61 3.93 1.61 -9.54
N GLU A 62 4.33 0.59 -10.29
CA GLU A 62 4.62 -0.74 -9.73
C GLU A 62 6.02 -0.75 -9.12
N LYS A 63 6.12 -1.26 -7.90
CA LYS A 63 7.39 -1.49 -7.22
C LYS A 63 7.50 -2.96 -6.80
N ARG A 64 8.60 -3.61 -7.18
CA ARG A 64 9.00 -4.88 -6.59
C ARG A 64 9.51 -4.66 -5.18
N VAL A 65 9.02 -5.47 -4.26
CA VAL A 65 9.36 -5.39 -2.84
C VAL A 65 9.62 -6.78 -2.29
N THR A 66 10.46 -6.84 -1.27
CA THR A 66 10.64 -8.06 -0.47
C THR A 66 9.92 -7.83 0.85
N VAL A 67 8.99 -8.72 1.18
CA VAL A 67 8.22 -8.68 2.43
C VAL A 67 8.59 -9.86 3.31
N THR A 68 8.48 -9.69 4.63
CA THR A 68 8.85 -10.73 5.60
C THR A 68 7.63 -11.16 6.40
N ASP A 69 7.43 -12.47 6.59
CA ASP A 69 6.38 -12.99 7.47
C ASP A 69 6.78 -12.94 8.95
N THR A 70 5.88 -13.36 9.84
CA THR A 70 6.13 -13.41 11.29
C THR A 70 7.18 -14.43 11.72
N LEU A 71 7.56 -15.35 10.83
CA LEU A 71 8.56 -16.40 11.09
C LEU A 71 9.95 -16.00 10.54
N GLY A 72 10.06 -14.85 9.87
CA GLY A 72 11.30 -14.36 9.27
C GLY A 72 11.52 -14.84 7.83
N ASN A 73 10.53 -15.46 7.19
CA ASN A 73 10.65 -15.85 5.78
C ASN A 73 10.42 -14.63 4.88
N SER A 74 11.33 -14.42 3.93
CA SER A 74 11.22 -13.35 2.93
C SER A 74 10.58 -13.86 1.64
N LEU A 75 9.67 -13.07 1.07
CA LEU A 75 9.05 -13.32 -0.22
C LEU A 75 9.12 -12.07 -1.11
N ASP A 76 9.38 -12.30 -2.39
CA ASP A 76 9.29 -11.26 -3.40
C ASP A 76 7.83 -11.08 -3.83
N ALA A 77 7.40 -9.81 -3.88
CA ALA A 77 6.08 -9.40 -4.28
C ALA A 77 6.16 -8.11 -5.11
N PHE A 78 5.01 -7.63 -5.57
CA PHE A 78 4.87 -6.28 -6.09
C PHE A 78 3.84 -5.52 -5.25
N THR A 79 4.00 -4.20 -5.22
CA THR A 79 3.06 -3.26 -4.62
C THR A 79 3.00 -2.01 -5.49
N TYR A 80 2.08 -1.10 -5.17
CA TYR A 80 1.92 0.16 -5.87
C TYR A 80 2.43 1.32 -5.00
N CYS A 81 3.33 2.14 -5.53
CA CYS A 81 3.87 3.32 -4.84
C CYS A 81 3.38 4.62 -5.48
N ALA A 82 3.07 5.63 -4.66
CA ALA A 82 2.50 6.87 -5.14
C ALA A 82 3.50 7.66 -6.00
N THR A 83 3.08 8.07 -7.21
CA THR A 83 3.89 8.95 -8.08
C THR A 83 3.43 10.40 -8.06
N SER A 84 2.23 10.65 -7.54
CA SER A 84 1.68 11.99 -7.39
C SER A 84 1.17 12.17 -5.96
N THR A 85 1.86 13.01 -5.20
CA THR A 85 1.63 13.22 -3.77
C THR A 85 1.39 14.69 -3.46
N ASP A 86 0.50 14.95 -2.52
CA ASP A 86 0.27 16.28 -1.95
C ASP A 86 0.06 16.12 -0.43
N PRO A 87 1.01 16.59 0.40
CA PRO A 87 0.95 16.42 1.85
C PRO A 87 -0.12 17.31 2.52
N SER A 88 -0.73 18.26 1.80
CA SER A 88 -1.81 19.10 2.32
C SER A 88 -3.19 18.42 2.24
N LEU A 89 -3.29 17.32 1.49
CA LEU A 89 -4.54 16.59 1.33
C LEU A 89 -4.82 15.70 2.54
N LEU A 90 -6.10 15.54 2.83
CA LEU A 90 -6.59 14.61 3.84
C LEU A 90 -7.36 13.45 3.19
N PRO A 91 -7.27 12.24 3.74
CA PRO A 91 -8.11 11.14 3.33
C PRO A 91 -9.55 11.39 3.79
N HIS A 92 -10.51 10.91 3.00
CA HIS A 92 -11.90 10.90 3.48
C HIS A 92 -12.08 9.92 4.64
N SER A 93 -12.99 10.24 5.55
CA SER A 93 -13.31 9.38 6.70
C SER A 93 -13.74 7.96 6.29
N TRP A 94 -14.53 7.83 5.22
CA TRP A 94 -14.93 6.52 4.68
C TRP A 94 -13.72 5.70 4.21
N TYR A 95 -12.69 6.34 3.67
CA TYR A 95 -11.48 5.68 3.18
C TYR A 95 -10.61 5.23 4.35
N LEU A 96 -10.45 6.08 5.37
CA LEU A 96 -9.80 5.68 6.63
C LEU A 96 -10.50 4.48 7.27
N ASN A 97 -11.84 4.49 7.30
CA ASN A 97 -12.61 3.36 7.81
C ASN A 97 -12.37 2.09 6.98
N HIS A 98 -12.30 2.20 5.65
CA HIS A 98 -11.98 1.08 4.77
C HIS A 98 -10.61 0.46 5.10
N VAL A 99 -9.58 1.30 5.33
CA VAL A 99 -8.24 0.83 5.75
C VAL A 99 -8.28 0.14 7.11
N ILE A 100 -8.99 0.70 8.09
CA ILE A 100 -9.12 0.10 9.43
C ILE A 100 -9.87 -1.24 9.38
N VAL A 101 -10.94 -1.32 8.58
CA VAL A 101 -11.70 -2.57 8.42
C VAL A 101 -10.83 -3.63 7.76
N GLY A 102 -10.14 -3.30 6.66
CA GLY A 102 -9.24 -4.23 5.98
C GLY A 102 -8.09 -4.72 6.89
N ALA A 103 -7.54 -3.83 7.72
CA ALA A 103 -6.54 -4.19 8.73
C ALA A 103 -7.10 -5.24 9.72
N LYS A 104 -8.31 -5.04 10.23
CA LYS A 104 -8.95 -5.99 11.15
C LYS A 104 -9.23 -7.34 10.48
N GLU A 105 -9.77 -7.34 9.26
CA GLU A 105 -10.10 -8.56 8.52
C GLU A 105 -8.85 -9.38 8.16
N THR A 106 -7.72 -8.72 7.92
CA THR A 106 -6.45 -9.37 7.61
C THR A 106 -5.64 -9.77 8.85
N GLY A 107 -6.14 -9.46 10.05
CA GLY A 107 -5.53 -9.84 11.32
C GLY A 107 -4.20 -9.12 11.61
N VAL A 108 -4.02 -7.90 11.10
CA VAL A 108 -2.86 -7.09 11.53
C VAL A 108 -3.07 -6.58 12.96
N PRO A 109 -1.99 -6.37 13.74
CA PRO A 109 -2.05 -5.83 15.10
C PRO A 109 -2.80 -4.49 15.16
N ALA A 110 -3.49 -4.27 16.29
CA ALA A 110 -4.23 -3.04 16.60
C ALA A 110 -3.33 -1.92 17.13
#